data_AF-A0A1Q3UVM5-F1
#
_entry.id   AF-A0A1Q3UVM5-F1
#
_cell.length_a   1.000
_cell.length_b   1.000
_cell.length_c   1.000
_cell.angle_alpha   90.00
_cell.angle_beta   90.00
_cell.angle_gamma   90.00
#
_symmetry.space_group_name_H-M   'P 1'
#
loop_
_entity.id
_entity.type
_entity.pdbx_description
1 polymer ?
#
loop_
_entity_poly.entity_id
_entity_poly.type
_entity_poly.pdbx_seq_one_letter_code
_entity_poly.pdbx_strand_id
1 'polypeptide(L)'
;MTDTVTMDYHGKPLRYVTKDGEPWFVASDLCRILSIYMRGGKPRTKEAMRRLRPSAKSLHPVETSCGPRLVGIVNRDGLFDLAFWAKQPKGPEWFVGRVQDALTA
;
A
#
# COMPACT_ATOMS: atom_id res chain seq x y z
N MET A 1 -8.57 -11.03 14.85
CA MET A 1 -8.91 -10.88 13.43
C MET A 1 -8.89 -9.40 13.15
N THR A 2 -8.02 -8.93 12.26
CA THR A 2 -7.98 -7.51 11.90
C THR A 2 -8.67 -7.37 10.55
N ASP A 3 -9.76 -6.63 10.53
CA ASP A 3 -10.53 -6.43 9.32
C ASP A 3 -9.74 -5.62 8.31
N THR A 4 -9.69 -6.11 7.07
CA THR A 4 -9.11 -5.38 5.94
C THR A 4 -10.22 -4.57 5.29
N VAL A 5 -10.05 -3.25 5.29
CA VAL A 5 -10.99 -2.32 4.65
C VAL A 5 -10.48 -2.01 3.24
N THR A 6 -11.40 -1.89 2.28
CA THR A 6 -11.10 -1.49 0.90
C THR A 6 -11.69 -0.11 0.66
N MET A 7 -10.85 0.84 0.26
CA MET A 7 -11.31 2.14 -0.25
C MET A 7 -11.18 2.19 -1.78
N ASP A 8 -11.98 3.04 -2.42
CA ASP A 8 -11.74 3.43 -3.81
C ASP A 8 -10.73 4.58 -3.87
N TYR A 9 -9.64 4.38 -4.59
CA TYR A 9 -8.68 5.43 -4.92
C TYR A 9 -8.73 5.68 -6.43
N HIS A 10 -9.58 6.61 -6.86
CA HIS A 10 -9.74 6.99 -8.27
C HIS A 10 -10.05 5.79 -9.19
N GLY A 11 -11.02 4.94 -8.81
CA GLY A 11 -11.40 3.73 -9.55
C GLY A 11 -10.44 2.56 -9.37
N LYS A 12 -9.45 2.67 -8.47
CA LYS A 12 -8.53 1.59 -8.11
C LYS A 12 -8.74 1.20 -6.65
N PRO A 13 -9.00 -0.08 -6.34
CA PRO A 13 -9.15 -0.50 -4.96
C PRO A 13 -7.81 -0.38 -4.21
N LEU A 14 -7.84 0.28 -3.05
CA LEU A 14 -6.72 0.37 -2.12
C LEU A 14 -7.15 -0.24 -0.79
N ARG A 15 -6.57 -1.39 -0.45
CA ARG A 15 -6.81 -2.04 0.84
C ARG A 15 -5.89 -1.51 1.91
N TYR A 16 -6.41 -1.38 3.11
CA TYR A 16 -5.66 -1.01 4.30
C TYR A 16 -6.17 -1.75 5.53
N VAL A 17 -5.32 -1.81 6.56
CA VAL A 17 -5.63 -2.34 7.88
C VAL A 17 -5.22 -1.32 8.94
N THR A 18 -5.93 -1.30 10.06
CA THR A 18 -5.50 -0.52 11.22
C THR A 18 -4.52 -1.33 12.04
N LYS A 19 -3.30 -0.81 12.18
CA LYS A 19 -2.23 -1.41 12.99
C LYS A 19 -1.60 -0.32 13.83
N ASP A 20 -1.52 -0.56 15.15
CA ASP A 20 -0.96 0.37 16.13
C ASP A 20 -1.63 1.76 16.09
N GLY A 21 -2.94 1.80 15.80
CA GLY A 21 -3.72 3.04 15.69
C GLY A 21 -3.55 3.79 14.36
N GLU A 22 -2.71 3.29 13.46
CA GLU A 22 -2.43 3.91 12.16
C GLU A 22 -2.90 3.04 10.98
N PRO A 23 -3.23 3.66 9.83
CA PRO A 23 -3.54 2.92 8.62
C PRO A 23 -2.26 2.37 7.97
N TRP A 24 -2.28 1.08 7.65
CA TRP A 24 -1.25 0.41 6.88
C TRP A 24 -1.83 -0.15 5.59
N PHE A 25 -1.20 0.17 4.47
CA PHE A 25 -1.73 -0.07 3.12
C PHE A 25 -1.14 -1.32 2.49
N VAL A 26 -1.94 -2.08 1.75
CA VAL A 26 -1.48 -3.27 1.04
C VAL A 26 -0.54 -2.86 -0.11
N ALA A 27 0.71 -3.33 -0.03
CA ALA A 27 1.77 -2.94 -0.96
C ALA A 27 1.47 -3.31 -2.43
N SER A 28 0.72 -4.39 -2.68
CA SER A 28 0.35 -4.78 -4.05
C SER A 28 -0.57 -3.78 -4.71
N ASP A 29 -1.41 -3.12 -3.92
CA ASP A 29 -2.42 -2.20 -4.44
C ASP A 29 -1.74 -0.86 -4.76
N LEU A 30 -0.84 -0.40 -3.89
CA LEU A 30 0.04 0.74 -4.16
C LEU A 30 0.92 0.54 -5.40
N CYS A 31 1.50 -0.64 -5.61
CA CYS A 31 2.28 -0.94 -6.83
C CYS A 31 1.43 -0.76 -8.09
N ARG A 32 0.14 -1.11 -8.06
CA ARG A 32 -0.80 -0.94 -9.18
C ARG A 32 -1.27 0.51 -9.36
N ILE A 33 -1.41 1.26 -8.27
CA ILE A 33 -1.79 2.68 -8.30
C ILE A 33 -0.64 3.51 -8.87
N LEU A 34 0.58 3.27 -8.38
CA LEU A 34 1.79 4.00 -8.78
C LEU A 34 2.45 3.43 -10.03
N SER A 35 1.97 2.30 -10.55
CA SER A 35 2.54 1.60 -11.72
C SER A 35 4.04 1.28 -11.59
N ILE A 36 4.47 0.89 -10.38
CA ILE A 36 5.86 0.54 -10.07
C ILE A 36 5.99 -0.92 -9.66
N TYR A 37 7.20 -1.48 -9.83
CA TYR A 37 7.49 -2.87 -9.50
C TYR A 37 6.54 -3.87 -10.18
N MET A 38 6.09 -3.58 -11.40
CA MET A 38 5.18 -4.43 -12.17
C MET A 38 5.97 -5.34 -13.13
N ARG A 39 5.55 -6.60 -13.28
CA ARG A 39 6.06 -7.53 -14.32
C ARG A 39 4.92 -8.39 -14.83
N GLY A 40 4.69 -8.37 -16.15
CA GLY A 40 3.60 -9.14 -16.77
C GLY A 40 2.23 -8.84 -16.15
N GLY A 41 1.95 -7.57 -15.84
CA GLY A 41 0.70 -7.14 -15.20
C GLY A 41 0.57 -7.48 -13.71
N LYS A 42 1.58 -8.10 -13.08
CA LYS A 42 1.55 -8.50 -11.67
C LYS A 42 2.52 -7.67 -10.82
N PRO A 43 2.12 -7.22 -9.61
CA PRO A 43 3.00 -6.49 -8.71
C PRO A 43 4.04 -7.40 -8.07
N ARG A 44 5.32 -7.01 -8.14
CA ARG A 44 6.48 -7.62 -7.46
C ARG A 44 6.65 -7.04 -6.08
N THR A 45 5.68 -7.26 -5.20
CA THR A 45 5.66 -6.72 -3.83
C THR A 45 6.91 -7.04 -3.04
N LYS A 46 7.50 -8.24 -3.21
CA LYS A 46 8.76 -8.60 -2.54
C LYS A 46 9.90 -7.63 -2.88
N GLU A 47 9.98 -7.17 -4.13
CA GLU A 47 11.02 -6.23 -4.58
C GLU A 47 10.79 -4.83 -3.99
N ALA A 48 9.55 -4.35 -4.05
CA ALA A 48 9.14 -3.08 -3.43
C ALA A 48 9.44 -3.07 -1.93
N MET A 49 9.04 -4.12 -1.22
CA MET A 49 9.21 -4.27 0.23
C MET A 49 10.68 -4.42 0.65
N ARG A 50 11.55 -4.99 -0.19
CA ARG A 50 12.97 -5.20 0.17
C ARG A 50 13.69 -3.87 0.44
N ARG A 51 13.36 -2.83 -0.31
CA ARG A 51 14.01 -1.51 -0.23
C ARG A 51 13.47 -0.63 0.90
N LEU A 52 12.29 -0.95 1.43
CA LEU A 52 11.66 -0.21 2.52
C LEU A 52 12.38 -0.47 3.85
N ARG A 53 12.41 0.56 4.71
CA ARG A 53 12.92 0.45 6.08
C ARG A 53 12.12 -0.60 6.87
N PRO A 54 12.71 -1.30 7.84
CA PRO A 54 11.98 -2.27 8.66
C PRO A 54 10.76 -1.70 9.38
N SER A 55 10.84 -0.45 9.86
CA SER A 55 9.71 0.24 10.52
C SER A 55 8.56 0.60 9.56
N ALA A 56 8.86 0.78 8.28
CA ALA A 56 7.89 1.22 7.28
C ALA A 56 7.11 0.07 6.63
N LYS A 57 7.42 -1.19 6.99
CA LYS A 57 6.91 -2.38 6.33
C LYS A 57 6.60 -3.49 7.31
N SER A 58 5.59 -4.28 7.00
CA SER A 58 5.23 -5.44 7.81
C SER A 58 4.56 -6.50 6.94
N LEU A 59 4.46 -7.72 7.46
CA LEU A 59 3.63 -8.77 6.87
C LEU A 59 2.36 -8.86 7.70
N HIS A 60 1.22 -8.99 7.03
CA HIS A 60 -0.07 -9.08 7.71
C HIS A 60 -0.99 -10.07 7.00
N PRO A 61 -1.68 -10.96 7.74
CA PRO A 61 -2.68 -11.84 7.16
C PRO A 61 -3.89 -11.03 6.70
N VAL A 62 -4.28 -11.21 5.44
CA VAL A 62 -5.49 -10.63 4.86
C VAL A 62 -6.37 -11.77 4.38
N GLU A 63 -7.65 -11.72 4.74
CA GLU A 63 -8.65 -12.68 4.26
C GLU A 63 -8.85 -12.53 2.75
N THR A 64 -8.91 -13.66 2.07
CA THR A 64 -9.18 -13.72 0.63
C THR A 64 -10.22 -14.78 0.33
N SER A 65 -10.77 -14.79 -0.88
CA SER A 65 -11.67 -15.85 -1.34
C SER A 65 -11.04 -17.25 -1.31
N CYS A 66 -9.72 -17.36 -1.17
CA CYS A 66 -8.98 -18.61 -1.03
C CYS A 66 -8.36 -18.76 0.37
N GLY A 67 -8.97 -18.15 1.40
CA GLY A 67 -8.49 -18.14 2.78
C GLY A 67 -7.45 -17.06 3.09
N PRO A 68 -6.94 -17.00 4.33
CA PRO A 68 -5.99 -15.98 4.75
C PRO A 68 -4.67 -16.10 3.98
N ARG A 69 -4.13 -14.95 3.55
CA ARG A 69 -2.81 -14.86 2.91
C ARG A 69 -1.96 -13.78 3.57
N LEU A 70 -0.70 -14.10 3.85
CA LEU A 70 0.28 -13.11 4.29
C LEU A 70 0.64 -12.18 3.13
N VAL A 71 0.34 -10.90 3.28
CA VAL A 71 0.66 -9.85 2.32
C VAL A 71 1.56 -8.79 2.94
N GLY A 72 2.32 -8.09 2.08
CA GLY A 72 3.09 -6.94 2.51
C GLY A 72 2.19 -5.72 2.72
N ILE A 73 2.30 -5.10 3.88
CA ILE A 73 1.67 -3.83 4.21
C ILE A 73 2.72 -2.77 4.50
N VAL A 74 2.40 -1.51 4.23
CA VAL A 74 3.29 -0.37 4.43
C VAL A 74 2.58 0.74 5.18
N ASN A 75 3.28 1.42 6.08
CA ASN A 75 2.75 2.59 6.78
C ASN A 75 2.88 3.86 5.92
N ARG A 76 2.67 5.03 6.53
CA ARG A 76 2.83 6.34 5.90
C ARG A 76 4.22 6.57 5.30
N ASP A 77 5.29 6.20 5.99
CA ASP A 77 6.66 6.37 5.49
C ASP A 77 6.94 5.47 4.29
N GLY A 78 6.42 4.24 4.31
CA GLY A 78 6.55 3.34 3.17
C GLY A 78 5.74 3.81 1.96
N LEU A 79 4.58 4.42 2.19
CA LEU A 79 3.78 5.08 1.16
C LEU A 79 4.57 6.22 0.49
N PHE A 80 5.24 7.05 1.31
CA PHE A 80 6.12 8.11 0.83
C PHE A 80 7.27 7.56 -0.02
N ASP A 81 8.00 6.56 0.50
CA ASP A 81 9.13 5.94 -0.21
C ASP A 81 8.70 5.37 -1.57
N LEU A 82 7.54 4.69 -1.63
CA LEU A 82 6.99 4.15 -2.88
C LEU A 82 6.63 5.26 -3.87
N ALA A 83 5.98 6.33 -3.42
CA ALA A 83 5.63 7.47 -4.27
C ALA A 83 6.87 8.21 -4.79
N PHE A 84 7.91 8.30 -3.97
CA PHE A 84 9.22 8.83 -4.37
C PHE A 84 9.87 7.97 -5.46
N TRP A 85 9.92 6.65 -5.29
CA TRP A 85 10.47 5.76 -6.32
C TRP A 85 9.64 5.74 -7.61
N ALA A 86 8.33 5.97 -7.51
CA ALA A 86 7.45 6.15 -8.66
C ALA A 86 7.68 7.46 -9.42
N LYS A 87 8.50 8.37 -8.87
CA LYS A 87 8.69 9.72 -9.40
C LYS A 87 7.35 10.41 -9.61
N GLN A 88 6.45 10.30 -8.63
CA GLN A 88 5.11 10.88 -8.70
C GLN A 88 5.20 12.36 -9.14
N PRO A 89 4.58 12.75 -10.28
CA PRO A 89 4.68 14.09 -10.83
C PRO A 89 4.41 15.25 -9.87
N LYS A 90 3.49 15.07 -8.91
CA LYS A 90 3.14 16.10 -7.92
C LYS A 90 3.93 16.01 -6.61
N GLY A 91 4.90 15.11 -6.53
CA GLY A 91 5.70 14.84 -5.35
C GLY A 91 5.10 13.74 -4.44
N PRO A 92 5.94 13.10 -3.59
CA PRO A 92 5.50 12.07 -2.66
C PRO A 92 4.49 12.59 -1.63
N GLU A 93 4.68 13.80 -1.11
CA GLU A 93 3.82 14.42 -0.09
C GLU A 93 2.39 14.60 -0.62
N TRP A 94 2.25 15.04 -1.87
CA TRP A 94 0.95 15.18 -2.52
C TRP A 94 0.22 13.84 -2.58
N PHE A 95 0.90 12.76 -2.95
CA PHE A 95 0.28 11.44 -3.02
C PHE A 95 -0.11 10.90 -1.65
N VAL A 96 0.76 11.05 -0.65
CA VAL A 96 0.46 10.68 0.74
C VAL A 96 -0.78 11.43 1.24
N GLY A 97 -0.84 12.75 1.04
CA GLY A 97 -1.99 13.57 1.41
C GLY A 97 -3.28 13.08 0.76
N ARG A 98 -3.26 12.80 -0.55
CA ARG A 98 -4.45 12.32 -1.28
C ARG A 98 -4.95 10.95 -0.82
N VAL A 99 -4.04 10.06 -0.42
CA VAL A 99 -4.42 8.77 0.17
C VAL A 99 -5.01 8.97 1.58
N GLN A 100 -4.48 9.93 2.35
CA GLN A 100 -5.02 10.27 3.67
C GLN A 100 -6.39 10.95 3.58
N ASP A 101 -6.60 11.85 2.62
CA ASP A 101 -7.91 12.46 2.36
C ASP A 101 -8.95 11.40 1.98
N ALA A 102 -8.55 10.36 1.25
CA ALA A 102 -9.43 9.27 0.86
C ALA A 102 -9.80 8.33 2.02
N LEU A 103 -9.07 8.39 3.15
CA LEU A 103 -9.42 7.64 4.37
C LEU A 103 -10.52 8.32 5.18
N THR A 104 -10.74 9.62 4.99
CA THR A 104 -11.67 10.44 5.77
C THR A 104 -12.93 10.86 5.00
N ALA A 105 -13.00 10.52 3.71
CA ALA A 105 -14.12 10.77 2.81
C ALA A 105 -15.15 9.63 2.85
#